data_AF-A0A663DMX2-F1
#
_entry.id   AF-A0A663DMX2-F1
#
_cell.length_a   1.000
_cell.length_b   1.000
_cell.length_c   1.000
_cell.angle_alpha   90.00
_cell.angle_beta   90.00
_cell.angle_gamma   90.00
#
_symmetry.space_group_name_H-M   'P 1'
#
loop_
_entity.id
_entity.type
_entity.pdbx_description
1 polymer ?
#
loop_
_entity_poly.entity_id
_entity_poly.type
_entity_poly.pdbx_seq_one_letter_code
_entity_poly.pdbx_strand_id
1 'polypeptide(L)'
;MSKELLIGISISSVSTDKLVFGSGTTLTVEPNNQNSSDSQVIVMKSKNLERDGSIGRAACLAKNFNTKTISLEMSSNEVVYEQSTSILTSVGLYDTIKVVNVTKDTELTCTAQFNGITITANTTLPEKEAEEPVTGKVCNTTDTSAQADTKVEKANMLSVTVLGLRVLLAKSIAFNTLMSIKLFLF
;
A
#
# COMPACT_ATOMS: atom_id res chain seq x y z
N MET A 1 -20.66 -27.25 -8.95
CA MET A 1 -21.01 -26.69 -10.27
C MET A 1 -19.71 -26.15 -10.88
N SER A 2 -18.94 -27.04 -11.51
CA SER A 2 -17.61 -26.69 -12.06
C SER A 2 -17.78 -26.17 -13.48
N LYS A 3 -17.26 -24.96 -13.74
CA LYS A 3 -17.22 -24.37 -15.08
C LYS A 3 -15.90 -24.82 -15.73
N GLU A 4 -15.99 -25.67 -16.73
CA GLU A 4 -14.83 -26.02 -17.56
C GLU A 4 -14.61 -24.94 -18.61
N LEU A 5 -13.38 -24.41 -18.67
CA LEU A 5 -12.95 -23.48 -19.70
C LEU A 5 -12.32 -24.30 -20.84
N LEU A 6 -13.05 -24.45 -21.94
CA LEU A 6 -12.54 -25.06 -23.17
C LEU A 6 -11.83 -24.00 -24.02
N ILE A 7 -10.50 -24.10 -24.08
CA ILE A 7 -9.66 -23.32 -25.01
C ILE A 7 -9.52 -24.14 -26.29
N GLY A 8 -10.26 -23.77 -27.34
CA GLY A 8 -10.16 -24.40 -28.66
C GLY A 8 -9.00 -23.81 -29.46
N ILE A 9 -7.92 -24.57 -29.64
CA ILE A 9 -6.81 -24.21 -30.54
C ILE A 9 -6.96 -25.09 -31.78
N SER A 10 -7.28 -24.48 -32.94
CA SER A 10 -7.30 -25.17 -34.23
C SER A 10 -5.88 -25.26 -34.76
N ILE A 11 -5.30 -26.46 -34.74
CA ILE A 11 -3.97 -26.74 -35.29
C ILE A 11 -4.03 -27.94 -36.22
N SER A 12 -3.50 -27.74 -37.42
CA SER A 12 -3.39 -28.68 -38.52
C SER A 12 -2.58 -29.92 -38.09
N SER A 13 -3.27 -31.06 -37.97
CA SER A 13 -2.75 -32.45 -38.07
C SER A 13 -1.24 -32.66 -37.85
N VAL A 14 -0.77 -32.45 -36.62
CA VAL A 14 0.40 -33.14 -36.08
C VAL A 14 -0.08 -33.87 -34.83
N SER A 15 0.06 -35.20 -34.80
CA SER A 15 -0.34 -36.01 -33.66
C SER A 15 0.54 -35.68 -32.46
N THR A 16 0.08 -34.76 -31.61
CA THR A 16 0.73 -34.45 -30.33
C THR A 16 -0.01 -35.17 -29.21
N ASP A 17 0.75 -35.81 -28.32
CA ASP A 17 0.17 -36.47 -27.14
C ASP A 17 -0.55 -35.44 -26.26
N LYS A 18 -1.70 -35.84 -25.71
CA LYS A 18 -2.51 -34.98 -24.84
C LYS A 18 -1.77 -34.71 -23.54
N LEU A 19 -1.58 -33.43 -23.22
CA LEU A 19 -1.09 -33.01 -21.90
C LEU A 19 -2.17 -33.27 -20.84
N VAL A 20 -1.85 -34.10 -19.85
CA VAL A 20 -2.70 -34.38 -18.69
C VAL A 20 -2.16 -33.60 -17.49
N PHE A 21 -2.92 -32.61 -17.02
CA PHE A 21 -2.55 -31.83 -15.84
C PHE A 21 -2.96 -32.57 -14.57
N GLY A 22 -2.04 -32.66 -13.61
CA GLY A 22 -2.32 -33.18 -12.27
C GLY A 22 -3.01 -32.15 -11.37
N SER A 23 -3.30 -32.54 -10.13
CA SER A 23 -4.03 -31.71 -9.16
C SER A 23 -3.28 -30.47 -8.67
N GLY A 24 -1.99 -30.32 -9.02
CA GLY A 24 -1.12 -29.26 -8.54
C GLY A 24 -0.60 -29.49 -7.12
N THR A 25 0.31 -28.62 -6.70
CA THR A 25 0.92 -28.65 -5.36
C THR A 25 0.72 -27.29 -4.69
N THR A 26 0.16 -27.29 -3.48
CA THR A 26 0.11 -26.09 -2.64
C THR A 26 1.37 -26.03 -1.78
N LEU A 27 2.16 -24.97 -1.97
CA LEU A 27 3.33 -24.68 -1.15
C LEU A 27 3.01 -23.49 -0.23
N THR A 28 3.18 -23.68 1.08
CA THR A 28 3.13 -22.59 2.07
C THR A 28 4.54 -22.34 2.57
N VAL A 29 4.98 -21.08 2.49
CA VAL A 29 6.31 -20.66 2.94
C VAL A 29 6.15 -19.92 4.26
N GLU A 30 6.89 -20.36 5.28
CA GLU A 30 6.94 -19.69 6.58
C GLU A 30 8.29 -18.98 6.74
N PRO A 31 8.31 -17.74 7.26
CA PRO A 31 9.54 -16.99 7.50
C PRO A 31 10.31 -17.64 8.65
N ASN A 32 11.62 -17.43 8.67
CA ASN A 32 12.43 -17.84 9.82
C ASN A 32 12.11 -16.97 11.04
N ASN A 33 12.00 -17.60 12.21
CA ASN A 33 11.70 -16.89 13.47
C ASN A 33 12.82 -15.88 13.78
N GLN A 34 12.47 -14.60 13.79
CA GLN A 34 13.38 -13.53 14.20
C GLN A 34 13.19 -13.19 15.68
N ASN A 35 14.30 -13.09 16.42
CA ASN A 35 14.30 -12.87 17.87
C ASN A 35 14.08 -11.41 18.29
N SER A 36 14.34 -10.45 17.40
CA SER A 36 14.14 -9.02 17.66
C SER A 36 13.01 -8.49 16.79
N SER A 37 11.89 -8.12 17.41
CA SER A 37 10.80 -7.45 16.75
C SER A 37 10.42 -6.19 17.51
N ASP A 38 10.38 -5.05 16.81
CA ASP A 38 9.81 -3.80 17.33
C ASP A 38 8.28 -3.87 17.25
N SER A 39 7.71 -4.84 17.97
CA SER A 39 6.27 -5.11 17.95
C SER A 39 5.50 -3.94 18.54
N GLN A 40 4.49 -3.47 17.82
CA GLN A 40 3.73 -2.29 18.18
C GLN A 40 2.24 -2.56 18.10
N VAL A 41 1.49 -2.00 19.05
CA VAL A 41 0.03 -1.97 19.04
C VAL A 41 -0.41 -0.52 18.91
N ILE A 42 -1.33 -0.25 17.99
CA ILE A 42 -1.82 1.09 17.67
C ILE A 42 -3.34 1.04 17.68
N VAL A 43 -3.97 2.00 18.36
CA VAL A 43 -5.42 2.20 18.35
C VAL A 43 -5.74 3.44 17.53
N MET A 44 -6.74 3.33 16.65
CA MET A 44 -7.20 4.41 15.78
C MET A 44 -8.71 4.52 15.87
N LYS A 45 -9.24 5.73 16.05
CA LYS A 45 -10.67 6.01 16.10
C LYS A 45 -11.08 6.82 14.88
N SER A 46 -12.25 6.53 14.30
CA SER A 46 -12.75 7.29 13.14
C SER A 46 -13.09 8.73 13.51
N LYS A 47 -12.78 9.69 12.62
CA LYS A 47 -13.13 11.12 12.78
C LYS A 47 -14.65 11.36 12.78
N ASN A 48 -15.46 10.47 12.20
CA ASN A 48 -16.92 10.65 12.01
C ASN A 48 -17.78 10.53 13.30
N LEU A 49 -17.17 10.58 14.49
CA LEU A 49 -17.84 10.49 15.79
C LEU A 49 -18.36 11.84 16.32
N GLU A 50 -18.44 12.87 15.46
CA GLU A 50 -18.77 14.23 15.91
C GLU A 50 -20.23 14.41 16.37
N ARG A 51 -21.17 13.60 15.88
CA ARG A 51 -22.58 13.65 16.32
C ARG A 51 -22.82 12.77 17.54
N ASP A 52 -23.42 13.36 18.56
CA ASP A 52 -23.86 12.65 19.76
C ASP A 52 -24.78 11.48 19.39
N GLY A 53 -24.51 10.30 19.95
CA GLY A 53 -25.22 9.05 19.63
C GLY A 53 -24.84 8.34 18.31
N SER A 54 -23.87 8.82 17.51
CA SER A 54 -23.43 8.08 16.31
C SER A 54 -22.51 6.91 16.65
N ILE A 55 -22.79 5.75 16.06
CA ILE A 55 -21.91 4.58 16.12
C ILE A 55 -20.72 4.86 15.19
N GLY A 56 -19.55 5.05 15.78
CA GLY A 56 -18.28 5.14 15.09
C GLY A 56 -17.57 3.80 14.99
N ARG A 57 -16.42 3.81 14.34
CA ARG A 57 -15.53 2.64 14.26
C ARG A 57 -14.18 2.96 14.86
N ALA A 58 -13.60 1.95 15.48
CA ALA A 58 -12.21 1.98 15.90
C ALA A 58 -11.49 0.72 15.40
N ALA A 59 -10.21 0.88 15.08
CA ALA A 59 -9.34 -0.19 14.64
C ALA A 59 -8.15 -0.31 15.59
N CYS A 60 -7.72 -1.54 15.84
CA CYS A 60 -6.49 -1.86 16.52
C CYS A 60 -5.61 -2.62 15.54
N LEU A 61 -4.42 -2.09 15.33
CA LEU A 61 -3.40 -2.67 14.50
C LEU A 61 -2.28 -3.17 15.40
N ALA A 62 -2.02 -4.47 15.33
CA ALA A 62 -0.82 -5.07 15.88
C ALA A 62 0.15 -5.31 14.72
N LYS A 63 1.30 -4.65 14.75
CA LYS A 63 2.30 -4.64 13.69
C LYS A 63 3.64 -5.21 14.16
N ASN A 64 4.38 -5.82 13.23
CA ASN A 64 5.75 -6.30 13.43
C ASN A 64 5.86 -7.39 14.50
N PHE A 65 5.01 -8.41 14.48
CA PHE A 65 5.12 -9.55 15.38
C PHE A 65 5.85 -10.71 14.71
N ASN A 66 6.67 -11.44 15.45
CA ASN A 66 7.42 -12.59 14.92
C ASN A 66 6.62 -13.89 14.90
N THR A 67 5.38 -13.88 15.39
CA THR A 67 4.51 -15.06 15.45
C THR A 67 3.28 -14.88 14.59
N LYS A 68 2.85 -16.00 13.97
CA LYS A 68 1.65 -16.04 13.14
C LYS A 68 0.36 -15.93 13.96
N THR A 69 0.38 -16.48 15.18
CA THR A 69 -0.78 -16.54 16.07
C THR A 69 -0.69 -15.44 17.12
N ILE A 70 -1.49 -14.39 16.94
CA ILE A 70 -1.57 -13.23 17.84
C ILE A 70 -3.04 -13.04 18.21
N SER A 71 -3.34 -12.88 19.50
CA SER A 71 -4.71 -12.61 19.96
C SER A 71 -4.87 -11.11 20.20
N LEU A 72 -5.83 -10.48 19.51
CA LEU A 72 -6.18 -9.06 19.71
C LEU A 72 -7.47 -8.95 20.50
N GLU A 73 -7.36 -8.34 21.68
CA GLU A 73 -8.50 -8.01 22.51
C GLU A 73 -8.73 -6.50 22.52
N MET A 74 -10.00 -6.12 22.54
CA MET A 74 -10.45 -4.74 22.62
C MET A 74 -11.53 -4.63 23.68
N SER A 75 -11.61 -3.48 24.34
CA SER A 75 -12.62 -3.21 25.37
C SER A 75 -14.07 -3.14 24.86
N SER A 76 -14.31 -3.04 23.55
CA SER A 76 -15.66 -3.12 22.94
C SER A 76 -15.95 -4.52 22.42
N ASN A 77 -17.14 -5.04 22.73
CA ASN A 77 -17.58 -6.38 22.35
C ASN A 77 -18.22 -6.44 20.95
N GLU A 78 -18.55 -5.30 20.34
CA GLU A 78 -19.21 -5.25 19.04
C GLU A 78 -18.18 -5.29 17.91
N VAL A 79 -17.73 -6.50 17.57
CA VAL A 79 -16.74 -6.74 16.51
C VAL A 79 -17.36 -6.56 15.13
N VAL A 80 -16.77 -5.67 14.33
CA VAL A 80 -17.14 -5.44 12.93
C VAL A 80 -16.30 -6.31 12.00
N TYR A 81 -15.00 -6.42 12.31
CA TYR A 81 -14.06 -7.18 11.53
C TYR A 81 -12.93 -7.68 12.42
N GLU A 82 -12.59 -8.95 12.28
CA GLU A 82 -11.44 -9.56 12.94
C GLU A 82 -10.71 -10.42 11.92
N GLN A 83 -9.43 -10.14 11.76
CA GLN A 83 -8.60 -10.89 10.83
C GLN A 83 -8.30 -12.28 11.41
N SER A 84 -8.78 -13.32 10.71
CA SER A 84 -8.63 -14.71 11.15
C SER A 84 -7.18 -15.22 11.10
N THR A 85 -6.37 -14.70 10.19
CA THR A 85 -4.96 -15.06 10.03
C THR A 85 -4.11 -13.81 9.82
N SER A 86 -3.06 -13.66 10.63
CA SER A 86 -2.11 -12.56 10.50
C SER A 86 -1.44 -12.56 9.11
N ILE A 87 -1.23 -11.37 8.56
CA ILE A 87 -0.63 -11.17 7.24
C ILE A 87 0.88 -11.12 7.37
N LEU A 88 1.58 -11.89 6.54
CA LEU A 88 3.04 -11.84 6.43
C LEU A 88 3.46 -10.60 5.62
N THR A 89 4.34 -9.79 6.21
CA THR A 89 4.97 -8.63 5.59
C THR A 89 6.20 -9.03 4.77
N SER A 90 6.67 -8.14 3.90
CA SER A 90 7.90 -8.34 3.12
C SER A 90 9.17 -8.47 3.98
N VAL A 91 9.12 -8.01 5.24
CA VAL A 91 10.21 -8.10 6.21
C VAL A 91 10.24 -9.47 6.92
N GLY A 92 9.22 -10.31 6.72
CA GLY A 92 9.12 -11.62 7.38
C GLY A 92 8.46 -11.56 8.75
N LEU A 93 7.77 -10.46 9.07
CA LEU A 93 6.99 -10.29 10.30
C LEU A 93 5.49 -10.31 10.00
N TYR A 94 4.67 -10.49 11.02
CA TYR A 94 3.23 -10.59 10.93
C TYR A 94 2.52 -9.35 11.47
N ASP A 95 1.48 -8.95 10.75
CA ASP A 95 0.55 -7.89 11.13
C ASP A 95 -0.86 -8.45 11.26
N THR A 96 -1.65 -7.93 12.18
CA THR A 96 -3.06 -8.29 12.34
C THR A 96 -3.90 -7.09 12.79
N ILE A 97 -5.18 -7.11 12.45
CA ILE A 97 -6.09 -6.00 12.69
C ILE A 97 -7.45 -6.48 13.19
N LYS A 98 -8.00 -5.73 14.14
CA LYS A 98 -9.35 -5.89 14.67
C LYS A 98 -10.09 -4.56 14.65
N VAL A 99 -11.35 -4.57 14.24
CA VAL A 99 -12.21 -3.39 14.11
C VAL A 99 -13.49 -3.63 14.88
N VAL A 100 -13.87 -2.64 15.69
CA VAL A 100 -15.07 -2.67 16.53
C VAL A 100 -15.91 -1.41 16.35
N ASN A 101 -17.20 -1.52 16.64
CA ASN A 101 -18.09 -0.38 16.77
C ASN A 101 -17.90 0.27 18.16
N VAL A 102 -17.91 1.60 18.18
CA VAL A 102 -17.63 2.41 19.38
C VAL A 102 -18.49 3.66 19.41
N THR A 103 -18.77 4.19 20.60
CA THR A 103 -19.43 5.48 20.75
C THR A 103 -18.40 6.60 21.03
N LYS A 104 -18.87 7.85 21.00
CA LYS A 104 -18.00 9.04 21.09
C LYS A 104 -17.13 9.05 22.35
N ASP A 105 -17.71 8.70 23.49
CA ASP A 105 -17.05 8.81 24.80
C ASP A 105 -16.42 7.50 25.28
N THR A 106 -16.41 6.46 24.44
CA THR A 106 -15.74 5.20 24.80
C THR A 106 -14.23 5.39 24.74
N GLU A 107 -13.57 5.27 25.90
CA GLU A 107 -12.12 5.06 25.98
C GLU A 107 -11.81 3.63 25.54
N LEU A 108 -10.91 3.49 24.57
CA LEU A 108 -10.58 2.19 23.99
C LEU A 108 -9.19 1.77 24.43
N THR A 109 -9.14 0.53 24.89
CA THR A 109 -7.91 -0.18 25.17
C THR A 109 -7.85 -1.35 24.20
N CYS A 110 -6.73 -1.50 23.51
CA CYS A 110 -6.41 -2.68 22.74
C CYS A 110 -5.19 -3.38 23.33
N THR A 111 -5.28 -4.71 23.39
CA THR A 111 -4.25 -5.56 23.95
C THR A 111 -3.91 -6.67 22.97
N ALA A 112 -2.64 -6.77 22.59
CA ALA A 112 -2.12 -7.87 21.82
C ALA A 112 -1.41 -8.86 22.73
N GLN A 113 -1.83 -10.12 22.68
CA GLN A 113 -1.23 -11.22 23.43
C GLN A 113 -0.53 -12.20 22.48
N PHE A 114 0.74 -12.48 22.75
CA PHE A 114 1.58 -13.40 21.98
C PHE A 114 2.67 -13.98 22.87
N ASN A 115 2.93 -15.29 22.81
CA ASN A 115 4.00 -15.95 23.58
C ASN A 115 4.06 -15.59 25.09
N GLY A 116 2.91 -15.32 25.72
CA GLY A 116 2.83 -14.88 27.13
C GLY A 116 3.22 -13.42 27.38
N ILE A 117 3.59 -12.68 26.34
CA ILE A 117 3.85 -11.24 26.35
C ILE A 117 2.56 -10.51 25.99
N THR A 118 2.31 -9.39 26.68
CA THR A 118 1.14 -8.55 26.47
C THR A 118 1.60 -7.12 26.18
N ILE A 119 1.18 -6.58 25.03
CA ILE A 119 1.39 -5.17 24.66
C ILE A 119 0.03 -4.49 24.62
N THR A 120 -0.10 -3.38 25.33
CA THR A 120 -1.35 -2.63 25.44
C THR A 120 -1.18 -1.23 24.86
N ALA A 121 -2.17 -0.81 24.08
CA ALA A 121 -2.30 0.56 23.60
C ALA A 121 -3.68 1.10 24.00
N ASN A 122 -3.70 2.34 24.47
CA ASN A 122 -4.91 3.07 24.82
C ASN A 122 -5.08 4.28 23.90
N THR A 123 -6.27 4.87 23.93
CA THR A 123 -6.57 6.09 23.17
C THR A 123 -5.91 7.34 23.80
N THR A 124 -5.37 7.21 25.02
CA THR A 124 -4.81 8.28 25.87
C THR A 124 -3.30 8.50 25.69
N LEU A 125 -2.58 7.59 25.03
CA LEU A 125 -1.20 7.87 24.59
C LEU A 125 -1.26 9.05 23.62
N PRO A 126 -0.35 10.05 23.73
CA PRO A 126 -0.50 11.30 23.00
C PRO A 126 -0.73 10.98 21.52
N GLU A 127 -1.85 11.47 20.99
CA GLU A 127 -1.94 11.77 19.57
C GLU A 127 -0.62 12.46 19.23
N LYS A 128 0.29 11.75 18.54
CA LYS A 128 1.05 12.46 17.55
C LYS A 128 -0.03 13.02 16.65
N GLU A 129 -0.30 14.31 16.79
CA GLU A 129 -1.26 15.00 15.95
C GLU A 129 -1.01 14.49 14.53
N ALA A 130 -1.96 13.71 14.03
CA ALA A 130 -1.96 13.37 12.64
C ALA A 130 -2.27 14.70 11.98
N GLU A 131 -1.22 15.38 11.51
CA GLU A 131 -1.36 16.48 10.57
C GLU A 131 -2.45 16.06 9.58
N GLU A 132 -3.47 16.91 9.44
CA GLU A 132 -4.59 16.63 8.55
C GLU A 132 -4.05 16.05 7.24
N PRO A 133 -4.66 14.98 6.70
CA PRO A 133 -4.26 14.50 5.40
C PRO A 133 -4.57 15.63 4.42
N VAL A 134 -3.54 16.41 4.08
CA VAL A 134 -3.54 17.31 2.95
C VAL A 134 -4.09 16.46 1.81
N THR A 135 -5.21 16.87 1.24
CA THR A 135 -5.80 16.31 0.03
C THR A 135 -4.73 16.29 -1.06
N GLY A 136 -3.95 15.23 -1.07
CA GLY A 136 -2.68 15.11 -1.76
C GLY A 136 -2.48 13.63 -1.99
N LYS A 137 -2.90 13.19 -3.18
CA LYS A 137 -2.70 11.88 -3.81
C LYS A 137 -1.76 10.95 -3.01
N VAL A 138 -2.36 10.07 -2.20
CA VAL A 138 -1.68 8.97 -1.50
C VAL A 138 -1.21 7.95 -2.53
N CYS A 139 -0.04 8.23 -3.10
CA CYS A 139 0.87 7.34 -3.81
C CYS A 139 2.21 8.09 -3.85
N ASN A 140 2.92 8.16 -2.73
CA ASN A 140 4.33 8.53 -2.77
C ASN A 140 5.08 7.35 -3.39
N THR A 141 5.33 7.43 -4.69
CA THR A 141 6.33 6.63 -5.38
C THR A 141 7.73 7.08 -4.96
N THR A 142 8.07 6.89 -3.69
CA THR A 142 9.40 7.19 -3.16
C THR A 142 10.08 5.96 -2.55
N ASP A 143 9.34 4.88 -2.30
CA ASP A 143 9.93 3.58 -1.90
C ASP A 143 10.09 2.60 -3.08
N THR A 144 10.31 3.13 -4.28
CA THR A 144 10.92 2.38 -5.39
C THR A 144 12.11 3.17 -5.93
N SER A 145 13.00 3.60 -5.05
CA SER A 145 14.33 4.05 -5.46
C SER A 145 15.45 3.60 -4.53
N ALA A 146 15.16 2.87 -3.46
CA ALA A 146 16.18 2.27 -2.59
C ALA A 146 16.83 1.03 -3.21
N GLN A 147 17.09 1.02 -4.53
CA GLN A 147 18.12 0.23 -5.19
C GLN A 147 18.28 0.66 -6.66
N ALA A 148 18.78 1.86 -6.91
CA ALA A 148 19.42 2.21 -8.19
C ALA A 148 20.23 3.51 -8.04
N ASP A 149 21.03 3.59 -6.99
CA ASP A 149 21.95 4.72 -6.78
C ASP A 149 23.19 4.55 -7.66
N THR A 150 23.02 4.63 -8.98
CA THR A 150 24.11 4.85 -9.95
C THR A 150 23.60 5.53 -11.22
N LYS A 151 22.82 6.63 -11.13
CA LYS A 151 22.71 7.56 -12.28
C LYS A 151 22.12 8.94 -12.02
N VAL A 152 22.67 9.69 -11.07
CA VAL A 152 22.30 11.11 -10.88
C VAL A 152 22.70 12.00 -12.09
N GLU A 153 23.51 11.51 -13.04
CA GLU A 153 23.98 12.30 -14.18
C GLU A 153 23.00 12.39 -15.37
N LYS A 154 22.08 11.42 -15.55
CA LYS A 154 21.29 11.32 -16.81
C LYS A 154 19.94 12.04 -16.81
N ALA A 155 19.38 12.41 -15.66
CA ALA A 155 18.09 13.10 -15.59
C ALA A 155 18.20 14.60 -15.95
N ASN A 156 19.38 15.21 -15.75
CA ASN A 156 19.61 16.62 -16.05
C ASN A 156 19.81 16.89 -17.56
N MET A 157 20.33 15.91 -18.34
CA MET A 157 20.67 16.14 -19.75
C MET A 157 19.44 16.25 -20.68
N LEU A 158 18.41 15.42 -20.43
CA LEU A 158 17.16 15.45 -21.22
C LEU A 158 16.36 16.73 -20.96
N SER A 159 16.33 17.21 -19.71
CA SER A 159 15.64 18.45 -19.35
C SER A 159 16.28 19.68 -20.01
N VAL A 160 17.61 19.77 -19.98
CA VAL A 160 18.36 20.86 -20.64
C VAL A 160 18.18 20.83 -22.16
N THR A 161 18.13 19.64 -22.77
CA THR A 161 17.93 19.50 -24.22
C THR A 161 16.51 19.93 -24.65
N VAL A 162 15.49 19.56 -23.87
CA VAL A 162 14.10 20.00 -24.13
C VAL A 162 13.97 21.51 -24.00
N LEU A 163 14.62 22.11 -23.00
CA LEU A 163 14.62 23.57 -22.82
C LEU A 163 15.30 24.27 -24.01
N GLY A 164 16.45 23.76 -24.46
CA GLY A 164 17.17 24.26 -25.63
C GLY A 164 16.37 24.15 -26.92
N LEU A 165 15.69 23.03 -27.14
CA LEU A 165 14.85 22.83 -28.33
C LEU A 165 13.69 23.84 -28.40
N ARG A 166 13.06 24.16 -27.25
CA ARG A 166 11.99 25.18 -27.20
C ARG A 166 12.48 26.56 -27.59
N VAL A 167 13.69 26.95 -27.14
CA VAL A 167 14.30 28.24 -27.51
C VAL A 167 14.67 28.28 -28.99
N LEU A 168 15.23 27.19 -29.53
CA LEU A 168 15.57 27.11 -30.95
C LEU A 168 14.33 27.17 -31.85
N LEU A 169 13.27 26.44 -31.50
CA LEU A 169 11.99 26.49 -32.23
C LEU A 169 11.40 27.89 -32.23
N ALA A 170 11.36 28.56 -31.06
CA ALA A 170 10.86 29.94 -30.97
C ALA A 170 11.69 30.90 -31.84
N LYS A 171 13.02 30.75 -31.85
CA LYS A 171 13.92 31.57 -32.66
C LYS A 171 13.72 31.33 -34.17
N SER A 172 13.54 30.08 -34.59
CA SER A 172 13.27 29.74 -35.99
C SER A 172 11.92 30.28 -36.46
N ILE A 173 10.87 30.19 -35.65
CA ILE A 173 9.56 30.77 -35.97
C ILE A 173 9.70 32.28 -36.14
N ALA A 174 10.32 32.98 -35.17
CA ALA A 174 10.49 34.43 -35.22
C ALA A 174 11.29 34.90 -36.44
N PHE A 175 12.40 34.22 -36.77
CA PHE A 175 13.21 34.56 -37.94
C PHE A 175 12.48 34.31 -39.25
N ASN A 176 11.77 33.18 -39.37
CA ASN A 176 11.00 32.85 -40.57
C ASN A 176 9.82 33.83 -40.76
N THR A 177 9.16 34.25 -39.68
CA THR A 177 8.13 35.30 -39.73
C THR A 177 8.70 36.66 -40.11
N LEU A 178 9.85 37.05 -39.56
CA LEU A 178 10.50 38.32 -39.90
C LEU A 178 10.93 38.36 -41.37
N MET A 179 11.49 37.27 -41.88
CA MET A 179 11.86 37.18 -43.30
C MET A 179 10.63 37.19 -44.20
N SER A 180 9.54 36.52 -43.82
CA SER A 180 8.28 36.57 -44.56
C SER A 180 7.70 37.98 -44.60
N ILE A 181 7.69 38.69 -43.47
CA ILE A 181 7.23 40.09 -43.40
C ILE A 181 8.13 41.00 -44.24
N LYS A 182 9.46 40.82 -44.19
CA LYS A 182 10.40 41.62 -44.99
C LYS A 182 10.23 41.39 -46.49
N LEU A 183 9.91 40.17 -46.92
CA LEU A 183 9.55 39.83 -48.31
C LEU A 183 8.20 40.39 -48.77
N PHE A 184 7.32 40.72 -47.82
CA PHE A 184 5.98 41.22 -48.11
C PHE A 184 5.90 42.75 -48.09
N LEU A 185 6.79 43.40 -47.33
CA LEU A 185 6.87 44.86 -47.19
C LEU A 185 7.90 45.53 -48.12
N PHE A 186 8.66 44.74 -48.89
CA PHE A 186 9.64 45.18 -49.89
C PHE A 186 9.44 44.40 -51.19
#